data_AF-A0A968N8R3-F1
#
_entry.id   AF-A0A968N8R3-F1
#
_cell.length_a   1.000
_cell.length_b   1.000
_cell.length_c   1.000
_cell.angle_alpha   90.00
_cell.angle_beta   90.00
_cell.angle_gamma   90.00
#
_symmetry.space_group_name_H-M   'P 1'
#
loop_
_entity.id
_entity.type
_entity.pdbx_description
1 polymer ?
#
loop_
_entity_poly.entity_id
_entity_poly.type
_entity_poly.pdbx_seq_one_letter_code
_entity_poly.pdbx_strand_id
1 'polypeptide(L)'
;MNVSAADMQAVQDWYTHALRGYWQHEYRAYLAGEETLREFLEDSPPSAVNTLPDQVAAAYTYYYEQVELADWGNVRVHTVTASPIPTYAVYVTTDGDDGWLEVYQHDGSLLGAARLYIELIGWAEVDFIRAQTDAKGFPPAMDLSATLWGKPLAQ
;
A
#
# COMPACT_ATOMS: atom_id res chain seq x y z
N MET A 1 22.15 -4.53 -6.38
CA MET A 1 22.62 -5.15 -5.11
C MET A 1 21.61 -6.21 -4.74
N ASN A 2 21.98 -7.31 -4.08
CA ASN A 2 20.97 -8.27 -3.60
C ASN A 2 20.34 -7.69 -2.33
N VAL A 3 19.03 -7.45 -2.35
CA VAL A 3 18.27 -7.08 -1.14
C VAL A 3 18.34 -8.23 -0.16
N SER A 4 18.66 -7.96 1.10
CA SER A 4 18.62 -9.01 2.12
C SER A 4 17.18 -9.27 2.56
N ALA A 5 16.88 -10.52 2.95
CA ALA A 5 15.58 -10.85 3.53
C ALA A 5 15.26 -10.01 4.78
N ALA A 6 16.29 -9.58 5.52
CA ALA A 6 16.14 -8.70 6.68
C ALA A 6 15.69 -7.29 6.26
N ASP A 7 16.23 -6.73 5.18
CA ASP A 7 15.82 -5.42 4.68
C ASP A 7 14.38 -5.47 4.15
N MET A 8 14.02 -6.54 3.42
CA MET A 8 12.65 -6.76 2.96
C MET A 8 11.67 -6.79 4.15
N GLN A 9 11.98 -7.60 5.16
CA GLN A 9 11.13 -7.71 6.36
C GLN A 9 11.01 -6.36 7.09
N ALA A 10 12.12 -5.64 7.29
CA ALA A 10 12.10 -4.34 7.98
C ALA A 10 11.25 -3.30 7.24
N VAL A 11 11.29 -3.29 5.91
CA VAL A 11 10.44 -2.42 5.09
C VAL A 11 8.98 -2.83 5.20
N GLN A 12 8.67 -4.12 5.05
CA GLN A 12 7.30 -4.63 5.18
C GLN A 12 6.70 -4.33 6.55
N ASP A 13 7.48 -4.49 7.62
CA ASP A 13 7.09 -4.15 8.99
C ASP A 13 6.81 -2.66 9.15
N TRP A 14 7.64 -1.80 8.54
CA TRP A 14 7.44 -0.36 8.57
C TRP A 14 6.12 0.04 7.88
N TYR A 15 5.85 -0.45 6.66
CA TYR A 15 4.60 -0.14 5.95
C TYR A 15 3.38 -0.69 6.70
N THR A 16 3.49 -1.88 7.28
CA THR A 16 2.46 -2.47 8.14
C THR A 16 2.15 -1.56 9.33
N HIS A 17 3.18 -1.08 10.03
CA HIS A 17 3.00 -0.20 11.18
C HIS A 17 2.47 1.17 10.77
N ALA A 18 2.99 1.75 9.69
CA ALA A 18 2.61 3.06 9.20
C ALA A 18 1.14 3.10 8.74
N LEU A 19 0.71 2.11 7.95
CA LEU A 19 -0.68 2.01 7.47
C LEU A 19 -1.64 1.84 8.65
N ARG A 20 -1.25 1.01 9.64
CA ARG A 20 -2.02 0.84 10.86
C ARG A 20 -2.14 2.13 11.66
N GLY A 21 -1.05 2.86 11.83
CA GLY A 21 -1.04 4.15 12.52
C GLY A 21 -1.91 5.20 11.82
N TYR A 22 -1.87 5.24 10.49
CA TYR A 22 -2.73 6.08 9.67
C TYR A 22 -4.22 5.77 9.92
N TRP A 23 -4.65 4.53 9.71
CA TRP A 23 -6.07 4.19 9.89
C TRP A 23 -6.55 4.27 11.33
N GLN A 24 -5.68 4.06 12.33
CA GLN A 24 -6.03 4.34 13.73
C GLN A 24 -6.30 5.82 13.97
N HIS A 25 -5.56 6.72 13.30
CA HIS A 25 -5.80 8.15 13.37
C HIS A 25 -7.11 8.51 12.68
N GLU A 26 -7.31 8.06 11.44
CA GLU A 26 -8.54 8.26 10.66
C GLU A 26 -9.78 7.77 11.42
N TYR A 27 -9.69 6.57 12.01
CA TYR A 27 -10.80 6.01 12.77
C TYR A 27 -11.11 6.81 14.05
N ARG A 28 -10.11 7.37 14.72
CA ARG A 28 -10.33 8.27 15.87
C ARG A 28 -11.00 9.58 15.43
N ALA A 29 -10.56 10.18 14.34
CA ALA A 29 -11.17 11.39 13.79
C ALA A 29 -12.63 11.14 13.41
N TYR A 30 -12.92 10.01 12.74
CA TYR A 30 -14.28 9.57 12.44
C TYR A 30 -15.16 9.47 13.69
N LEU A 31 -14.69 8.80 14.75
CA LEU A 31 -15.43 8.68 16.01
C LEU A 31 -15.64 10.04 16.71
N ALA A 32 -14.77 11.01 16.47
CA ALA A 32 -14.89 12.39 16.96
C ALA A 32 -15.76 13.29 16.08
N GLY A 33 -16.19 12.82 14.90
CA GLY A 33 -16.90 13.63 13.90
C GLY A 33 -16.00 14.67 13.22
N GLU A 34 -14.70 14.41 13.13
CA GLU A 34 -13.70 15.25 12.49
C GLU A 34 -13.40 14.75 11.07
N GLU A 35 -13.21 15.69 10.14
CA GLU A 35 -12.69 15.40 8.80
C GLU A 35 -11.17 15.55 8.79
N THR A 36 -10.47 14.61 8.17
CA THR A 36 -9.03 14.69 7.92
C THR A 36 -8.81 14.94 6.42
N LEU A 37 -7.71 15.62 6.09
CA LEU A 37 -7.23 15.77 4.70
C LEU A 37 -5.91 15.03 4.51
N ARG A 38 -5.64 14.06 5.38
CA ARG A 38 -4.36 13.37 5.46
C ARG A 38 -4.37 12.20 4.49
N GLU A 39 -3.31 12.10 3.70
CA GLU A 39 -3.04 10.88 2.92
C GLU A 39 -2.11 9.96 3.71
N PHE A 40 -2.21 8.65 3.48
CA PHE A 40 -1.32 7.69 4.15
C PHE A 40 0.16 7.97 3.82
N LEU A 41 0.48 8.14 2.54
CA LEU A 41 1.82 8.45 2.06
C LEU A 41 1.84 9.90 1.55
N GLU A 42 2.16 10.84 2.43
CA GLU A 42 2.27 12.28 2.07
C GLU A 42 3.57 12.62 1.33
N ASP A 43 4.46 11.64 1.17
CA ASP A 43 5.75 11.86 0.52
C ASP A 43 5.59 12.23 -0.96
N SER A 44 6.53 13.06 -1.44
CA SER A 44 6.43 13.75 -2.73
C SER A 44 6.14 12.80 -3.89
N PRO A 45 5.24 13.15 -4.82
CA PRO A 45 5.10 12.41 -6.07
C PRO A 45 6.46 12.40 -6.78
N PRO A 46 6.84 11.29 -7.45
CA PRO A 46 8.08 11.24 -8.19
C PRO A 46 8.11 12.35 -9.23
N SER A 47 9.30 12.90 -9.48
CA SER A 47 9.52 14.08 -10.32
C SER A 47 9.06 13.91 -11.78
N ALA A 48 8.86 12.68 -12.26
CA ALA A 48 8.03 12.29 -13.40
C ALA A 48 7.95 10.76 -13.46
N VAL A 49 6.90 10.17 -14.07
CA VAL A 49 6.84 8.71 -14.31
C VAL A 49 8.03 8.23 -15.16
N ASN A 50 8.53 9.06 -16.08
CA ASN A 50 9.65 8.73 -16.96
C ASN A 50 11.02 8.65 -16.25
N THR A 51 11.10 8.96 -14.96
CA THR A 51 12.33 8.82 -14.15
C THR A 51 12.27 7.62 -13.21
N LEU A 52 11.18 6.86 -13.23
CA LEU A 52 11.01 5.66 -12.41
C LEU A 52 11.81 4.48 -12.98
N PRO A 53 12.32 3.58 -12.11
CA PRO A 53 12.84 2.30 -12.55
C PRO A 53 11.78 1.49 -13.30
N ASP A 54 12.20 0.70 -14.30
CA ASP A 54 11.30 -0.05 -15.20
C ASP A 54 10.25 -0.88 -14.45
N GLN A 55 10.64 -1.53 -13.36
CA GLN A 55 9.73 -2.35 -12.55
C GLN A 55 8.65 -1.53 -11.83
N VAL A 56 9.00 -0.33 -11.35
CA VAL A 56 8.05 0.59 -10.71
C VAL A 56 7.09 1.16 -11.74
N ALA A 57 7.61 1.56 -12.90
CA ALA A 57 6.79 2.05 -14.01
C ALA A 57 5.84 0.97 -14.55
N ALA A 58 6.30 -0.28 -14.64
CA ALA A 58 5.48 -1.42 -15.05
C ALA A 58 4.35 -1.69 -14.04
N ALA A 59 4.63 -1.64 -12.74
CA ALA A 59 3.62 -1.80 -11.70
C ALA A 59 2.58 -0.67 -11.72
N TYR A 60 3.02 0.58 -11.84
CA TYR A 60 2.11 1.72 -11.99
C TYR A 60 1.21 1.54 -13.22
N THR A 61 1.79 1.21 -14.38
CA THR A 61 1.04 1.02 -15.63
C THR A 61 0.01 -0.09 -15.48
N TYR A 62 0.41 -1.22 -14.87
CA TYR A 62 -0.50 -2.33 -14.60
C TYR A 62 -1.73 -1.89 -13.80
N TYR A 63 -1.54 -1.29 -12.62
CA TYR A 63 -2.68 -0.86 -11.81
C TYR A 63 -3.46 0.28 -12.45
N TYR A 64 -2.80 1.20 -13.15
CA TYR A 64 -3.48 2.27 -13.87
C TYR A 64 -4.48 1.71 -14.88
N GLU A 65 -4.07 0.69 -15.65
CA GLU A 65 -4.94 0.02 -16.61
C GLU A 65 -6.06 -0.79 -15.94
N GLN A 66 -5.75 -1.51 -14.86
CA GLN A 66 -6.72 -2.40 -14.20
C GLN A 66 -7.70 -1.68 -13.27
N VAL A 67 -7.30 -0.55 -12.69
CA VAL A 67 -8.02 0.13 -11.60
C VAL A 67 -8.51 1.51 -12.02
N GLU A 68 -7.60 2.40 -12.43
CA GLU A 68 -7.95 3.80 -12.71
C GLU A 68 -8.70 3.94 -14.04
N LEU A 69 -8.24 3.28 -15.11
CA LEU A 69 -8.97 3.25 -16.39
C LEU A 69 -10.28 2.47 -16.33
N ALA A 70 -10.40 1.55 -15.37
CA ALA A 70 -11.62 0.79 -15.12
C ALA A 70 -12.60 1.52 -14.18
N ASP A 71 -12.26 2.71 -13.69
CA ASP A 71 -13.11 3.62 -12.92
C ASP A 71 -13.62 3.04 -11.58
N TRP A 72 -12.73 2.45 -10.78
CA TRP A 72 -13.08 1.98 -9.43
C TRP A 72 -11.99 2.25 -8.38
N GLY A 73 -11.02 3.09 -8.71
CA GLY A 73 -9.96 3.48 -7.79
C GLY A 73 -8.93 4.42 -8.39
N ASN A 74 -7.88 4.69 -7.62
CA ASN A 74 -6.77 5.57 -7.98
C ASN A 74 -5.43 4.86 -7.78
N VAL A 75 -4.46 5.19 -8.62
CA VAL A 75 -3.09 4.68 -8.50
C VAL A 75 -2.12 5.84 -8.33
N ARG A 76 -1.25 5.75 -7.33
CA ARG A 76 -0.21 6.74 -7.07
C ARG A 76 1.14 6.07 -6.87
N VAL A 77 2.20 6.79 -7.20
CA VAL A 77 3.57 6.40 -6.88
C VAL A 77 4.10 7.41 -5.88
N HIS A 78 4.70 6.93 -4.79
CA HIS A 78 5.32 7.76 -3.74
C HIS A 78 6.80 7.45 -3.63
N THR A 79 7.61 8.46 -3.32
CA THR A 79 9.02 8.26 -2.94
C THR A 79 9.13 8.32 -1.41
N VAL A 80 9.18 7.16 -0.75
CA VAL A 80 9.10 7.08 0.71
C VAL A 80 10.50 7.08 1.32
N THR A 81 10.81 8.12 2.10
CA THR A 81 12.13 8.27 2.74
C THR A 81 12.15 7.93 4.23
N ALA A 82 10.97 7.84 4.85
CA ALA A 82 10.81 7.50 6.26
C ALA A 82 10.96 6.00 6.58
N SER A 83 10.95 5.13 5.56
CA SER A 83 11.22 3.70 5.71
C SER A 83 12.70 3.42 6.02
N PRO A 84 13.05 2.24 6.58
CA PRO A 84 14.44 1.91 6.96
C PRO A 84 15.46 2.05 5.82
N ILE A 85 14.99 1.85 4.59
CA ILE A 85 15.69 2.20 3.36
C ILE A 85 14.75 3.07 2.52
N PRO A 86 15.25 4.03 1.72
CA PRO A 86 14.42 4.78 0.79
C PRO A 86 13.74 3.84 -0.22
N THR A 87 12.45 4.06 -0.50
CA THR A 87 11.64 3.19 -1.36
C THR A 87 10.78 3.97 -2.34
N TYR A 88 10.39 3.32 -3.44
CA TYR A 88 9.21 3.68 -4.21
C TYR A 88 8.03 2.82 -3.78
N ALA A 89 6.86 3.43 -3.57
CA ALA A 89 5.62 2.72 -3.29
C ALA A 89 4.59 3.00 -4.39
N VAL A 90 4.14 1.95 -5.07
CA VAL A 90 2.96 2.00 -5.92
C VAL A 90 1.77 1.65 -5.04
N TYR A 91 0.95 2.66 -4.73
CA TYR A 91 -0.17 2.56 -3.82
C TYR A 91 -1.48 2.73 -4.57
N VAL A 92 -2.40 1.80 -4.32
CA VAL A 92 -3.71 1.75 -4.96
C VAL A 92 -4.78 1.88 -3.90
N THR A 93 -5.67 2.85 -4.08
CA THR A 93 -6.90 2.97 -3.30
C THR A 93 -8.10 2.68 -4.19
N THR A 94 -9.14 2.11 -3.62
CA THR A 94 -10.41 1.89 -4.30
C THR A 94 -11.47 2.82 -3.73
N ASP A 95 -12.65 2.84 -4.35
CA ASP A 95 -13.83 3.48 -3.76
C ASP A 95 -14.37 2.74 -2.52
N GLY A 96 -13.85 1.53 -2.26
CA GLY A 96 -14.16 0.72 -1.09
C GLY A 96 -13.06 0.76 -0.01
N ASP A 97 -13.05 -0.29 0.80
CA ASP A 97 -12.14 -0.44 1.94
C ASP A 97 -10.81 -1.11 1.55
N ASP A 98 -10.66 -1.53 0.31
CA ASP A 98 -9.55 -2.36 -0.15
C ASP A 98 -8.55 -1.58 -1.01
N GLY A 99 -7.33 -2.12 -1.11
CA GLY A 99 -6.25 -1.49 -1.87
C GLY A 99 -5.10 -2.44 -2.17
N TRP A 100 -4.07 -1.92 -2.84
CA TRP A 100 -2.85 -2.65 -3.17
C TRP A 100 -1.62 -1.80 -2.87
N LEU A 101 -0.52 -2.48 -2.58
CA LEU A 101 0.77 -1.85 -2.35
C LEU A 101 1.86 -2.70 -2.98
N GLU A 102 2.69 -2.11 -3.84
CA GLU A 102 3.96 -2.69 -4.27
C GLU A 102 5.10 -1.76 -3.89
N VAL A 103 6.09 -2.29 -3.18
CA VAL A 103 7.22 -1.52 -2.63
C VAL A 103 8.50 -1.95 -3.30
N TYR A 104 9.30 -0.97 -3.72
CA TYR A 104 10.54 -1.15 -4.45
C TYR A 104 11.68 -0.35 -3.83
N GLN A 105 12.90 -0.82 -3.99
CA GLN A 105 14.08 0.03 -3.81
C GLN A 105 14.18 1.09 -4.93
N HIS A 106 15.03 2.10 -4.72
CA HIS A 106 15.32 3.10 -5.75
C HIS A 106 15.95 2.53 -7.02
N ASP A 107 16.57 1.34 -6.96
CA ASP A 107 17.09 0.65 -8.15
C ASP A 107 16.03 -0.18 -8.90
N GLY A 108 14.79 -0.22 -8.39
CA GLY A 108 13.68 -0.98 -8.96
C GLY A 108 13.55 -2.42 -8.44
N SER A 109 14.40 -2.86 -7.50
CA SER A 109 14.26 -4.18 -6.88
C SER A 109 13.00 -4.26 -6.02
N LEU A 110 12.17 -5.29 -6.22
CA LEU A 110 10.95 -5.51 -5.45
C LEU A 110 11.29 -5.89 -4.00
N LEU A 111 10.65 -5.21 -3.05
CA LEU A 111 10.76 -5.44 -1.61
C LEU A 111 9.55 -6.15 -1.02
N GLY A 112 8.38 -6.00 -1.65
CA GLY A 112 7.16 -6.69 -1.26
C GLY A 112 5.97 -6.22 -2.06
N ALA A 113 4.96 -7.08 -2.16
CA ALA A 113 3.65 -6.78 -2.70
C ALA A 113 2.59 -7.16 -1.66
N ALA A 114 1.53 -6.36 -1.57
CA ALA A 114 0.48 -6.60 -0.60
C ALA A 114 -0.90 -6.23 -1.11
N ARG A 115 -1.88 -6.96 -0.57
CA ARG A 115 -3.29 -6.59 -0.57
C ARG A 115 -3.60 -5.84 0.71
N LEU A 116 -4.48 -4.85 0.63
CA LEU A 116 -4.90 -4.04 1.75
C LEU A 116 -6.40 -4.19 2.00
N TYR A 117 -6.79 -4.11 3.27
CA TYR A 117 -8.16 -3.91 3.71
C TYR A 117 -8.14 -2.99 4.93
N ILE A 118 -8.44 -1.71 4.72
CA ILE A 118 -8.29 -0.65 5.73
C ILE A 118 -6.87 -0.70 6.31
N GLU A 119 -6.72 -1.05 7.58
CA GLU A 119 -5.45 -1.08 8.29
C GLU A 119 -4.71 -2.43 8.18
N LEU A 120 -5.34 -3.43 7.56
CA LEU A 120 -4.79 -4.75 7.37
C LEU A 120 -3.96 -4.80 6.10
N ILE A 121 -2.81 -5.46 6.20
CA ILE A 121 -1.90 -5.68 5.09
C ILE A 121 -1.58 -7.17 4.98
N GLY A 122 -1.75 -7.71 3.78
CA GLY A 122 -1.46 -9.10 3.48
C GLY A 122 -0.34 -9.15 2.45
N TRP A 123 0.88 -9.37 2.92
CA TRP A 123 2.06 -9.54 2.06
C TRP A 123 2.01 -10.90 1.37
N ALA A 124 2.28 -10.94 0.06
CA ALA A 124 2.40 -12.16 -0.71
C ALA A 124 3.23 -11.94 -1.98
N GLU A 125 3.39 -12.99 -2.79
CA GLU A 125 4.03 -12.92 -4.10
C GLU A 125 3.30 -11.94 -5.03
N VAL A 126 4.06 -11.16 -5.81
CA VAL A 126 3.52 -10.10 -6.66
C VAL A 126 2.49 -10.59 -7.67
N ASP A 127 2.73 -11.74 -8.32
CA ASP A 127 1.79 -12.31 -9.29
C ASP A 127 0.47 -12.70 -8.63
N PHE A 128 0.52 -13.19 -7.39
CA PHE A 128 -0.66 -13.52 -6.62
C PHE A 128 -1.43 -12.25 -6.21
N ILE A 129 -0.72 -11.20 -5.78
CA ILE A 129 -1.32 -9.90 -5.41
C ILE A 129 -1.99 -9.23 -6.61
N ARG A 130 -1.31 -9.21 -7.77
CA ARG A 130 -1.85 -8.65 -9.01
C ARG A 130 -3.06 -9.43 -9.50
N ALA A 131 -3.04 -10.77 -9.45
CA ALA A 131 -4.20 -11.58 -9.83
C ALA A 131 -5.48 -11.29 -9.00
N GLN A 132 -5.37 -10.58 -7.87
CA GLN A 132 -6.52 -10.16 -7.07
C GLN A 132 -7.21 -8.89 -7.59
N THR A 133 -6.66 -8.17 -8.58
CA THR A 133 -7.42 -7.09 -9.24
C THR A 133 -8.64 -7.64 -9.97
N ASP A 134 -8.53 -8.87 -10.48
CA ASP A 134 -9.58 -9.55 -11.25
C ASP A 134 -10.42 -10.51 -10.38
N ALA A 135 -10.04 -10.71 -9.12
CA ALA A 135 -10.63 -11.71 -8.23
C ALA A 135 -10.90 -11.16 -6.83
N LYS A 136 -12.05 -11.51 -6.25
CA LYS A 136 -12.46 -11.09 -4.89
C LYS A 136 -11.78 -11.91 -3.78
N GLY A 137 -10.45 -11.99 -3.80
CA GLY A 137 -9.65 -12.75 -2.82
C GLY A 137 -8.75 -11.86 -1.98
N PHE A 138 -8.47 -12.32 -0.75
CA PHE A 138 -7.41 -11.78 0.09
C PHE A 138 -6.33 -12.85 0.32
N PRO A 139 -5.07 -12.47 0.58
CA PRO A 139 -4.05 -13.41 1.00
C PRO A 139 -4.52 -14.24 2.19
N PRO A 140 -4.28 -15.57 2.23
CA PRO A 140 -4.79 -16.44 3.30
C PRO A 140 -4.33 -16.04 4.72
N ALA A 141 -3.21 -15.32 4.82
CA ALA A 141 -2.70 -14.81 6.08
C ALA A 141 -3.46 -13.58 6.61
N MET A 142 -4.33 -12.97 5.82
CA MET A 142 -5.10 -11.79 6.22
C MET A 142 -6.40 -12.21 6.93
N ASP A 143 -6.50 -11.89 8.22
CA ASP A 143 -7.72 -12.06 9.01
C ASP A 143 -8.57 -10.78 8.98
N LEU A 144 -9.57 -10.73 8.10
CA LEU A 144 -10.48 -9.58 8.01
C LEU A 144 -11.29 -9.35 9.29
N SER A 145 -11.48 -10.37 10.12
CA SER A 145 -12.14 -10.20 11.41
C SER A 145 -11.30 -9.40 12.40
N ALA A 146 -10.00 -9.19 12.12
CA ALA A 146 -9.10 -8.38 12.92
C ALA A 146 -9.24 -6.86 12.66
N THR A 147 -10.06 -6.43 11.70
CA THR A 147 -10.21 -5.02 11.32
C THR A 147 -10.58 -4.12 12.52
N LEU A 148 -10.14 -2.85 12.50
CA LEU A 148 -10.57 -1.78 13.39
C LEU A 148 -12.03 -1.38 13.14
N TRP A 149 -12.51 -1.59 11.92
CA TRP A 149 -13.82 -1.11 11.50
C TRP A 149 -14.95 -1.74 12.33
N GLY A 150 -15.85 -0.88 12.82
CA GLY A 150 -16.99 -1.30 13.64
C GLY A 150 -16.62 -1.77 15.06
N LYS A 151 -15.35 -1.66 15.49
CA LYS A 151 -14.93 -2.02 16.85
C LYS A 151 -14.64 -0.79 17.69
N PRO A 152 -15.01 -0.75 18.97
CA PRO A 152 -14.54 0.28 19.88
C PRO A 152 -13.01 0.18 20.02
N LEU A 153 -12.32 1.32 19.93
CA LEU A 153 -10.88 1.37 20.24
C LEU A 153 -10.70 1.06 21.73
N ALA A 154 -9.72 0.21 22.04
CA ALA A 154 -9.30 0.04 23.43
C ALA A 154 -8.86 1.40 23.98
N GLN A 155 -9.42 1.78 25.14
CA GLN A 155 -9.06 3.02 25.85
C GLN A 155 -7.63 2.94 26.39
#